data_AF-A0A0F9BE04-F1
#
_entry.id   AF-A0A0F9BE04-F1
#
_cell.length_a   1.000
_cell.length_b   1.000
_cell.length_c   1.000
_cell.angle_alpha   90.00
_cell.angle_beta   90.00
_cell.angle_gamma   90.00
#
_symmetry.space_group_name_H-M   'P 1'
#
loop_
_entity.id
_entity.type
_entity.pdbx_description
1 polymer ?
#
loop_
_entity_poly.entity_id
_entity_poly.type
_entity_poly.pdbx_seq_one_letter_code
_entity_poly.pdbx_strand_id
1 'polypeptide(L)'
;DLWKKLFITFKLVRDGNNLLGVNSFNGSLFKDENLAIIIGKNLSVTNDIVIRVIRLLTTFKDANIRQKINFSIEEEEIGSIYESLLDLKPHLASSSEFKLMSQTMERKSTGSYYTPKPLIDILIRTTLQPLVEDKLKKAGNDLDKRKKVILDLKVCDPACGGGTFLLSALDFLGKKLAEVKTSSDSPLEVDLREARREILQHCIYGVDVNPLAVELAKISLWLRACVKNKPLNFLDNHIRCGNSLIGLGQKTEISDIDPAAFKAISGNPSTAIPKENTKLQNMARKIIRDEIKEQMKSERRITTITAFMTDNRTADICSTKFQEIVDMSESDPEEIKKKEDKYGELRKNENYLQALNEANIWTSAFFWPFEGTTLGEIPRYTTIEQLRNKSADPELLNLMEKINIITKENQFFHWYIEFPEVFSTERGGFDCILTNPPWETLQLKENEYFAGLNNEIIKAKNQSERRRLIIALNETNPELFNKYKNAWKNSKKFSYFLKTSQFFNLTARGTINT
;
A
#
# COMPACT_ATOMS: atom_id res chain seq x y z
N ASP A 1 -1.98 -37.53 6.91
CA ASP A 1 -2.48 -36.42 6.07
C ASP A 1 -1.34 -35.43 5.82
N LEU A 2 -0.91 -35.27 4.57
CA LEU A 2 0.19 -34.38 4.17
C LEU A 2 -0.26 -32.92 4.11
N TRP A 3 -1.52 -32.66 3.77
CA TRP A 3 -2.10 -31.32 3.78
C TRP A 3 -2.04 -30.72 5.19
N LYS A 4 -2.46 -31.49 6.20
CA LYS A 4 -2.35 -31.08 7.61
C LYS A 4 -0.90 -30.87 8.07
N LYS A 5 0.04 -31.71 7.60
CA LYS A 5 1.46 -31.58 7.94
C LYS A 5 2.09 -30.30 7.38
N LEU A 6 1.62 -29.79 6.25
CA LEU A 6 2.11 -28.52 5.69
C LEU A 6 1.89 -27.35 6.65
N PHE A 7 0.74 -27.30 7.33
CA PHE A 7 0.47 -26.25 8.33
C PHE A 7 1.34 -26.39 9.57
N ILE A 8 1.75 -27.61 9.95
CA ILE A 8 2.75 -27.81 11.00
C ILE A 8 4.08 -27.22 10.54
N THR A 9 4.48 -27.43 9.29
CA THR A 9 5.69 -26.81 8.72
C THR A 9 5.58 -25.28 8.73
N PHE A 10 4.44 -24.70 8.33
CA PHE A 10 4.24 -23.25 8.40
C PHE A 10 4.34 -22.72 9.83
N LYS A 11 3.76 -23.43 10.80
CA LYS A 11 3.89 -23.08 12.22
C LYS A 11 5.34 -23.16 12.70
N LEU A 12 6.09 -24.20 12.32
CA LEU A 12 7.52 -24.34 12.66
C LEU A 12 8.36 -23.22 12.05
N VAL A 13 8.07 -22.81 10.82
CA VAL A 13 8.75 -21.70 10.14
C VAL A 13 8.36 -20.37 10.76
N ARG A 14 7.12 -20.20 11.20
CA ARG A 14 6.63 -18.99 11.88
C ARG A 14 7.20 -18.83 13.28
N ASP A 15 7.02 -19.83 14.13
CA ASP A 15 7.36 -19.75 15.56
C ASP A 15 8.84 -20.10 15.81
N GLY A 16 9.51 -20.71 14.83
CA GLY A 16 10.79 -21.36 15.03
C GLY A 16 10.67 -22.64 15.85
N ASN A 17 11.75 -23.40 15.92
CA ASN A 17 11.85 -24.57 16.77
C ASN A 17 13.32 -24.88 17.10
N ASN A 18 13.70 -24.59 18.35
CA ASN A 18 15.06 -24.80 18.84
C ASN A 18 15.47 -26.28 18.82
N LEU A 19 14.55 -27.20 19.12
CA LEU A 19 14.85 -28.65 19.13
C LEU A 19 15.20 -29.18 17.73
N LEU A 20 14.58 -28.61 16.70
CA LEU A 20 14.79 -29.00 15.30
C LEU A 20 15.83 -28.12 14.58
N GLY A 21 16.40 -27.12 15.27
CA GLY A 21 17.31 -26.14 14.66
C GLY A 21 16.63 -25.29 13.57
N VAL A 22 15.30 -25.13 13.63
CA VAL A 22 14.54 -24.32 12.67
C VAL A 22 14.46 -22.90 13.23
N ASN A 23 15.04 -21.94 12.51
CA ASN A 23 14.87 -20.54 12.87
C ASN A 23 13.45 -20.09 12.54
N SER A 24 12.92 -19.19 13.36
CA SER A 24 11.72 -18.45 13.00
C SER A 24 12.05 -17.52 11.84
N PHE A 25 11.31 -17.67 10.73
CA PHE A 25 11.29 -16.76 9.60
C PHE A 25 10.17 -15.73 9.77
N ASN A 26 10.01 -15.18 10.98
CA ASN A 26 9.03 -14.14 11.32
C ASN A 26 8.57 -13.31 10.11
N GLY A 27 7.25 -13.16 9.98
CA GLY A 27 6.64 -12.42 8.89
C GLY A 27 5.14 -12.65 8.86
N SER A 28 4.39 -11.62 8.43
CA SER A 28 2.97 -11.71 8.09
C SER A 28 2.63 -12.98 7.32
N LEU A 29 3.53 -13.41 6.42
CA LEU A 29 3.35 -14.51 5.47
C LEU A 29 2.76 -15.80 6.07
N PHE A 30 3.19 -16.22 7.26
CA PHE A 30 2.76 -17.48 7.89
C PHE A 30 1.78 -17.30 9.07
N LYS A 31 1.24 -16.09 9.29
CA LYS A 31 0.24 -15.84 10.34
C LYS A 31 -1.05 -16.65 10.10
N ASP A 32 -1.69 -17.07 11.18
CA ASP A 32 -2.94 -17.83 11.11
C ASP A 32 -4.06 -17.06 10.40
N GLU A 33 -4.05 -15.73 10.50
CA GLU A 33 -4.98 -14.83 9.80
C GLU A 33 -4.92 -15.01 8.27
N ASN A 34 -3.72 -15.19 7.72
CA ASN A 34 -3.53 -15.43 6.29
C ASN A 34 -3.99 -16.84 5.86
N LEU A 35 -4.15 -17.75 6.82
CA LEU A 35 -4.66 -19.11 6.61
C LEU A 35 -6.15 -19.22 6.96
N ALA A 36 -6.79 -18.15 7.43
CA ALA A 36 -8.14 -18.19 7.98
C ALA A 36 -9.19 -18.68 6.97
N ILE A 37 -9.03 -18.36 5.68
CA ILE A 37 -9.93 -18.87 4.63
C ILE A 37 -9.81 -20.39 4.49
N ILE A 38 -8.59 -20.91 4.54
CA ILE A 38 -8.29 -22.34 4.37
C ILE A 38 -8.78 -23.11 5.60
N ILE A 39 -8.40 -22.65 6.79
CA ILE A 39 -8.73 -23.29 8.07
C ILE A 39 -10.22 -23.12 8.37
N GLY A 40 -10.75 -21.90 8.27
CA GLY A 40 -12.12 -21.56 8.62
C GLY A 40 -13.18 -22.19 7.72
N LYS A 41 -12.87 -22.41 6.44
CA LYS A 41 -13.75 -23.18 5.52
C LYS A 41 -13.44 -24.67 5.51
N ASN A 42 -12.51 -25.15 6.34
CA ASN A 42 -12.05 -26.52 6.40
C ASN A 42 -11.69 -27.09 5.00
N LEU A 43 -11.02 -26.27 4.18
CA LEU A 43 -10.61 -26.67 2.84
C LEU A 43 -9.51 -27.73 2.96
N SER A 44 -9.66 -28.80 2.18
CA SER A 44 -8.70 -29.91 2.18
C SER A 44 -8.30 -30.29 0.78
N VAL A 45 -7.06 -30.77 0.68
CA VAL A 45 -6.47 -31.27 -0.56
C VAL A 45 -5.97 -32.67 -0.29
N THR A 46 -6.19 -33.59 -1.21
CA THR A 46 -5.75 -34.97 -1.07
C THR A 46 -4.22 -35.07 -1.15
N ASN A 47 -3.65 -36.10 -0.51
CA ASN A 47 -2.20 -36.31 -0.50
C ASN A 47 -1.60 -36.42 -1.91
N ASP A 48 -2.33 -37.01 -2.87
CA ASP A 48 -1.86 -37.16 -4.25
C ASP A 48 -1.67 -35.79 -4.92
N ILE A 49 -2.60 -34.86 -4.70
CA ILE A 49 -2.49 -33.49 -5.22
C ILE A 49 -1.34 -32.76 -4.55
N VAL A 50 -1.20 -32.85 -3.22
CA VAL A 50 -0.08 -32.21 -2.48
C VAL A 50 1.27 -32.68 -3.02
N ILE A 51 1.46 -34.00 -3.17
CA ILE A 51 2.70 -34.57 -3.72
C ILE A 51 2.92 -34.11 -5.15
N ARG A 52 1.87 -34.07 -5.98
CA ARG A 52 1.96 -33.61 -7.36
C ARG A 52 2.38 -32.14 -7.45
N VAL A 53 1.82 -31.28 -6.61
CA VAL A 53 2.16 -29.85 -6.55
C VAL A 53 3.60 -29.67 -6.09
N ILE A 54 4.01 -30.29 -4.98
CA ILE A 54 5.41 -30.20 -4.50
C ILE A 54 6.39 -30.70 -5.57
N ARG A 55 6.05 -31.77 -6.28
CA ARG A 55 6.88 -32.29 -7.38
C ARG A 55 7.00 -31.30 -8.54
N LEU A 56 5.91 -30.62 -8.91
CA LEU A 56 5.93 -29.59 -9.95
C LEU A 56 6.72 -28.35 -9.53
N LEU A 57 6.69 -27.99 -8.25
CA LEU A 57 7.44 -26.86 -7.71
C LEU A 57 8.93 -27.16 -7.55
N THR A 58 9.32 -28.41 -7.33
CA THR A 58 10.71 -28.78 -7.00
C THR A 58 11.46 -29.48 -8.13
N THR A 59 10.77 -29.83 -9.22
CA THR A 59 11.39 -30.52 -10.36
C THR A 59 10.87 -30.01 -11.69
N PHE A 60 11.75 -29.99 -12.69
CA PHE A 60 11.41 -29.72 -14.08
C PHE A 60 11.86 -30.90 -14.96
N LYS A 61 11.34 -30.95 -16.19
CA LYS A 61 11.77 -31.94 -17.20
C LYS A 61 12.62 -31.23 -18.25
N ASP A 62 13.83 -31.74 -18.46
CA ASP A 62 14.69 -31.37 -19.57
C ASP A 62 15.14 -32.64 -20.29
N ALA A 63 14.97 -32.68 -21.61
CA ALA A 63 15.25 -33.85 -22.45
C ALA A 63 14.73 -35.20 -21.89
N ASN A 64 13.50 -35.22 -21.37
CA ASN A 64 12.86 -36.37 -20.68
C ASN A 64 13.51 -36.83 -19.36
N ILE A 65 14.57 -36.17 -18.90
CA ILE A 65 15.17 -36.38 -17.59
C ILE A 65 14.50 -35.44 -16.59
N ARG A 66 14.09 -35.99 -15.45
CA ARG A 66 13.57 -35.16 -14.35
C ARG A 66 14.74 -34.62 -13.55
N GLN A 67 14.88 -33.30 -13.51
CA GLN A 67 15.90 -32.60 -12.74
C GLN A 67 15.26 -31.85 -11.57
N LYS A 68 16.00 -31.70 -10.47
CA LYS A 68 15.58 -30.85 -9.35
C LYS A 68 15.81 -29.40 -9.70
N ILE A 69 14.87 -28.54 -9.32
CA ILE A 69 15.06 -27.09 -9.36
C ILE A 69 16.10 -26.73 -8.30
N ASN A 70 17.15 -26.04 -8.70
CA ASN A 70 18.09 -25.45 -7.77
C ASN A 70 17.48 -24.16 -7.23
N PHE A 71 17.08 -24.15 -5.97
CA PHE A 71 16.55 -22.96 -5.30
C PHE A 71 17.63 -22.01 -4.80
N SER A 72 18.91 -22.31 -5.03
CA SER A 72 20.02 -21.33 -4.94
C SER A 72 19.99 -20.35 -6.11
N ILE A 73 18.79 -19.94 -6.50
CA ILE A 73 18.44 -18.98 -7.54
C ILE A 73 19.11 -17.66 -7.18
N GLU A 74 19.77 -17.00 -8.14
CA GLU A 74 20.27 -15.64 -7.92
C GLU A 74 19.09 -14.73 -7.55
N GLU A 75 19.25 -13.87 -6.55
CA GLU A 75 18.15 -13.13 -5.91
C GLU A 75 17.30 -12.28 -6.89
N GLU A 76 17.83 -12.01 -8.09
CA GLU A 76 17.19 -11.31 -9.20
C GLU A 76 16.16 -12.16 -9.97
N GLU A 77 16.36 -13.48 -10.04
CA GLU A 77 15.48 -14.42 -10.76
C GLU A 77 14.16 -14.65 -10.02
N ILE A 78 14.15 -14.65 -8.68
CA ILE A 78 12.94 -14.83 -7.87
C ILE A 78 11.95 -13.68 -8.12
N GLY A 79 12.42 -12.43 -8.11
CA GLY A 79 11.57 -11.28 -8.42
C GLY A 79 10.90 -11.42 -9.79
N SER A 80 11.67 -11.82 -10.82
CA SER A 80 11.14 -12.01 -12.19
C SER A 80 10.12 -13.13 -12.31
N ILE A 81 10.31 -14.24 -11.59
CA ILE A 81 9.37 -15.38 -11.56
C ILE A 81 8.04 -14.94 -10.97
N TYR A 82 8.09 -14.21 -9.85
CA TYR A 82 6.88 -13.78 -9.16
C TYR A 82 6.16 -12.63 -9.87
N GLU A 83 6.87 -11.68 -10.47
CA GLU A 83 6.27 -10.69 -11.39
C GLU A 83 5.54 -11.39 -12.54
N SER A 84 6.13 -12.43 -13.12
CA SER A 84 5.47 -13.25 -14.14
C SER A 84 4.22 -13.99 -13.63
N LEU A 85 4.13 -14.26 -12.32
CA LEU A 85 2.93 -14.82 -11.70
C LEU A 85 1.83 -13.77 -11.48
N LEU A 86 2.19 -12.50 -11.25
CA LEU A 86 1.21 -11.41 -11.14
C LEU A 86 0.44 -11.20 -12.47
N ASP A 87 1.09 -11.49 -13.61
CA ASP A 87 0.47 -11.49 -14.95
C ASP A 87 -0.60 -12.59 -15.15
N LEU A 88 -0.75 -13.52 -14.20
CA LEU A 88 -1.65 -14.67 -14.33
C LEU A 88 -2.83 -14.52 -13.36
N LYS A 89 -4.03 -14.27 -13.90
CA LYS A 89 -5.26 -14.32 -13.09
C LYS A 89 -5.96 -15.68 -13.16
N PRO A 90 -6.45 -16.17 -12.01
CA PRO A 90 -7.34 -17.33 -11.97
C PRO A 90 -8.65 -17.02 -12.70
N HIS A 91 -9.00 -17.81 -13.71
CA HIS A 91 -10.26 -17.72 -14.42
C HIS A 91 -10.98 -19.07 -14.40
N LEU A 92 -12.22 -19.06 -13.94
CA LEU A 92 -13.13 -20.20 -14.04
C LEU A 92 -13.73 -20.21 -15.45
N ALA A 93 -13.21 -21.09 -16.31
CA ALA A 93 -13.73 -21.29 -17.65
C ALA A 93 -15.08 -22.06 -17.62
N SER A 94 -15.29 -22.86 -16.58
CA SER A 94 -16.56 -23.54 -16.28
C SER A 94 -16.63 -23.89 -14.78
N SER A 95 -17.70 -24.54 -14.33
CA SER A 95 -17.85 -25.00 -12.94
C SER A 95 -16.78 -26.02 -12.50
N SER A 96 -16.04 -26.61 -13.44
CA SER A 96 -15.03 -27.64 -13.18
C SER A 96 -13.67 -27.38 -13.85
N GLU A 97 -13.53 -26.29 -14.61
CA GLU A 97 -12.30 -25.97 -15.34
C GLU A 97 -11.73 -24.62 -14.91
N PHE A 98 -10.50 -24.64 -14.42
CA PHE A 98 -9.73 -23.48 -14.01
C PHE A 98 -8.58 -23.24 -14.99
N LYS A 99 -8.43 -21.99 -15.46
CA LYS A 99 -7.36 -21.57 -16.36
C LYS A 99 -6.65 -20.35 -15.77
N LEU A 100 -5.33 -20.33 -15.87
CA LEU A 100 -4.55 -19.11 -15.67
C LEU A 100 -4.50 -18.40 -17.02
N MET A 101 -5.10 -17.21 -17.09
CA MET A 101 -5.05 -16.41 -18.31
C MET A 101 -3.95 -15.37 -18.19
N SER A 102 -3.02 -15.38 -19.15
CA SER A 102 -1.99 -14.36 -19.26
C SER A 102 -2.61 -13.07 -19.76
N GLN A 103 -2.26 -12.02 -19.04
CA GLN A 103 -2.71 -10.67 -19.24
C GLN A 103 -1.82 -9.90 -20.22
N THR A 104 -1.60 -10.44 -21.42
CA THR A 104 -0.84 -9.72 -22.45
C THR A 104 -1.51 -8.39 -22.87
N MET A 105 -2.76 -8.14 -22.45
CA MET A 105 -3.45 -6.83 -22.55
C MET A 105 -3.62 -6.05 -21.23
N GLU A 106 -3.41 -6.65 -20.05
CA GLU A 106 -3.54 -5.98 -18.73
C GLU A 106 -2.20 -5.46 -18.16
N ARG A 107 -1.06 -5.62 -18.88
CA ARG A 107 0.13 -4.76 -18.67
C ARG A 107 -0.21 -3.26 -18.66
N LYS A 108 -1.35 -2.89 -19.28
CA LYS A 108 -1.90 -1.53 -19.37
C LYS A 108 -2.99 -1.19 -18.34
N SER A 109 -3.30 -2.07 -17.38
CA SER A 109 -4.29 -1.79 -16.33
C SER A 109 -3.79 -2.01 -14.89
N THR A 110 -2.72 -2.80 -14.69
CA THR A 110 -2.06 -2.93 -13.37
C THR A 110 -0.86 -2.00 -13.23
N GLY A 111 -0.41 -1.38 -14.33
CA GLY A 111 0.73 -0.47 -14.31
C GLY A 111 2.08 -1.11 -13.96
N SER A 112 2.14 -2.43 -13.77
CA SER A 112 3.34 -3.18 -13.40
C SER A 112 4.26 -3.35 -14.60
N TYR A 113 5.07 -2.32 -14.89
CA TYR A 113 6.10 -2.39 -15.93
C TYR A 113 7.43 -2.79 -15.30
N TYR A 114 7.93 -3.97 -15.67
CA TYR A 114 9.30 -4.36 -15.37
C TYR A 114 10.26 -3.27 -15.84
N THR A 115 11.08 -2.76 -14.92
CA THR A 115 12.09 -1.75 -15.25
C THR A 115 13.43 -2.46 -15.42
N PRO A 116 14.05 -2.44 -16.62
CA PRO A 116 15.36 -3.03 -16.85
C PRO A 116 16.41 -2.49 -15.88
N LYS A 117 17.25 -3.38 -15.35
CA LYS A 117 18.33 -3.05 -14.41
C LYS A 117 19.19 -1.84 -14.85
N PRO A 118 19.61 -1.70 -16.12
CA PRO A 118 20.40 -0.54 -16.54
C PRO A 118 19.71 0.81 -16.35
N LEU A 119 18.37 0.87 -16.45
CA LEU A 119 17.62 2.10 -16.18
C LEU A 119 17.56 2.41 -14.69
N ILE A 120 17.38 1.39 -13.86
CA ILE A 120 17.41 1.53 -12.40
C ILE A 120 18.79 2.01 -11.95
N ASP A 121 19.86 1.45 -12.50
CA ASP A 121 21.23 1.86 -12.17
C ASP A 121 21.51 3.31 -12.54
N ILE A 122 20.96 3.80 -13.66
CA ILE A 122 21.02 5.22 -14.02
C ILE A 122 20.31 6.08 -12.96
N LEU A 123 19.11 5.69 -12.54
CA LEU A 123 18.37 6.42 -11.51
C LEU A 123 19.14 6.46 -10.20
N ILE A 124 19.61 5.31 -9.70
CA ILE A 124 20.46 5.24 -8.49
C ILE A 124 21.67 6.16 -8.59
N ARG A 125 22.39 6.11 -9.72
CA ARG A 125 23.59 6.95 -9.95
C ARG A 125 23.28 8.44 -10.02
N THR A 126 22.11 8.83 -10.51
CA THR A 126 21.77 10.25 -10.75
C THR A 126 20.97 10.87 -9.61
N THR A 127 20.40 10.08 -8.69
CA THR A 127 19.59 10.58 -7.57
C THR A 127 20.16 10.20 -6.21
N LEU A 128 20.26 8.91 -5.90
CA LEU A 128 20.63 8.41 -4.57
C LEU A 128 22.13 8.56 -4.31
N GLN A 129 22.97 8.27 -5.32
CA GLN A 129 24.43 8.34 -5.16
C GLN A 129 24.93 9.76 -4.79
N PRO A 130 24.57 10.84 -5.50
CA PRO A 130 25.02 12.18 -5.16
C PRO A 130 24.57 12.61 -3.75
N LEU A 131 23.36 12.21 -3.34
CA LEU A 131 22.82 12.47 -2.01
C LEU A 131 23.68 11.81 -0.91
N VAL A 132 24.03 10.54 -1.08
CA VAL A 132 24.87 9.80 -0.12
C VAL A 132 26.27 10.39 -0.06
N GLU A 133 26.86 10.72 -1.21
CA GLU A 133 28.19 11.32 -1.29
C GLU A 133 28.25 12.69 -0.59
N ASP A 134 27.25 13.54 -0.77
CA ASP A 134 27.16 14.84 -0.07
C ASP A 134 27.02 14.67 1.45
N LYS A 135 26.13 13.78 1.91
CA LYS A 135 25.98 13.49 3.35
C LYS A 135 27.27 12.94 3.96
N LEU A 136 27.95 12.03 3.28
CA LEU A 136 29.24 11.47 3.73
C LEU A 136 30.35 12.51 3.75
N LYS A 137 30.40 13.42 2.78
CA LYS A 137 31.36 14.53 2.76
C LYS A 137 31.16 15.47 3.95
N LYS A 138 29.91 15.80 4.28
CA LYS A 138 29.55 16.64 5.43
C LYS A 138 29.87 15.97 6.78
N ALA A 139 29.76 14.64 6.85
CA ALA A 139 30.11 13.87 8.05
C ALA A 139 31.63 13.83 8.34
N GLY A 140 32.47 14.12 7.34
CA GLY A 140 33.92 14.07 7.47
C GLY A 140 34.45 12.63 7.61
N ASN A 141 35.51 12.45 8.40
CA ASN A 141 36.21 11.16 8.60
C ASN A 141 35.77 10.40 9.86
N ASP A 142 34.83 10.94 10.63
CA ASP A 142 34.31 10.31 11.84
C ASP A 142 33.45 9.09 11.45
N LEU A 143 33.90 7.90 11.84
CA LEU A 143 33.28 6.65 11.44
C LEU A 143 31.82 6.53 11.88
N ASP A 144 31.50 6.95 13.10
CA ASP A 144 30.16 6.80 13.66
C ASP A 144 29.19 7.82 13.07
N LYS A 145 29.66 9.06 12.82
CA LYS A 145 28.88 10.04 12.06
C LYS A 145 28.61 9.55 10.64
N ARG A 146 29.59 8.96 9.95
CA ARG A 146 29.43 8.43 8.59
C ARG A 146 28.41 7.28 8.53
N LYS A 147 28.45 6.35 9.49
CA LYS A 147 27.43 5.29 9.59
C LYS A 147 26.05 5.90 9.83
N LYS A 148 25.96 6.83 10.79
CA LYS A 148 24.70 7.49 11.16
C LYS A 148 24.07 8.21 9.98
N VAL A 149 24.81 8.98 9.19
CA VAL A 149 24.23 9.71 8.05
C VAL A 149 23.72 8.79 6.94
N ILE A 150 24.27 7.58 6.79
CA ILE A 150 23.74 6.58 5.87
C ILE A 150 22.45 5.98 6.44
N LEU A 151 22.47 5.54 7.71
CA LEU A 151 21.31 4.90 8.37
C LEU A 151 20.13 5.85 8.59
N ASP A 152 20.38 7.16 8.56
CA ASP A 152 19.36 8.19 8.71
C ASP A 152 18.58 8.49 7.41
N LEU A 153 19.07 8.01 6.25
CA LEU A 153 18.41 8.18 4.95
C LEU A 153 17.07 7.44 4.89
N LYS A 154 16.06 8.08 4.32
CA LYS A 154 14.75 7.49 4.04
C LYS A 154 14.49 7.50 2.53
N VAL A 155 14.46 6.31 1.94
CA VAL A 155 14.25 6.09 0.51
C VAL A 155 12.93 5.36 0.29
N CYS A 156 12.06 5.91 -0.56
CA CYS A 156 10.73 5.35 -0.79
C CYS A 156 10.45 5.07 -2.28
N ASP A 157 9.77 3.96 -2.54
CA ASP A 157 9.03 3.72 -3.78
C ASP A 157 7.51 3.67 -3.48
N PRO A 158 6.72 4.69 -3.89
CA PRO A 158 5.28 4.77 -3.62
C PRO A 158 4.41 3.87 -4.52
N ALA A 159 5.01 3.14 -5.44
CA ALA A 159 4.35 2.15 -6.32
C ALA A 159 5.32 0.97 -6.54
N CYS A 160 5.69 0.31 -5.44
CA CYS A 160 6.90 -0.51 -5.41
C CYS A 160 6.84 -1.83 -6.17
N GLY A 161 5.65 -2.32 -6.56
CA GLY A 161 5.50 -3.62 -7.20
C GLY A 161 6.17 -4.72 -6.38
N GLY A 162 6.88 -5.65 -7.03
CA GLY A 162 7.73 -6.64 -6.38
C GLY A 162 9.03 -6.10 -5.75
N GLY A 163 9.24 -4.77 -5.70
CA GLY A 163 10.33 -4.14 -4.94
C GLY A 163 11.66 -3.99 -5.68
N THR A 164 11.70 -4.02 -7.01
CA THR A 164 12.97 -3.98 -7.77
C THR A 164 13.80 -2.71 -7.52
N PHE A 165 13.14 -1.55 -7.42
CA PHE A 165 13.81 -0.28 -7.06
C PHE A 165 14.33 -0.32 -5.62
N LEU A 166 13.52 -0.85 -4.69
CA LEU A 166 13.88 -1.00 -3.28
C LEU A 166 15.10 -1.92 -3.11
N LEU A 167 15.16 -3.03 -3.86
CA LEU A 167 16.32 -3.92 -3.89
C LEU A 167 17.59 -3.21 -4.38
N SER A 168 17.48 -2.41 -5.44
CA SER A 168 18.64 -1.67 -5.96
C SER A 168 19.12 -0.57 -5.00
N ALA A 169 18.19 0.11 -4.31
CA ALA A 169 18.52 1.06 -3.25
C ALA A 169 19.17 0.37 -2.04
N LEU A 170 18.61 -0.77 -1.61
CA LEU A 170 19.15 -1.62 -0.55
C LEU A 170 20.59 -2.06 -0.86
N ASP A 171 20.85 -2.49 -2.08
CA ASP A 171 22.19 -2.89 -2.52
C ASP A 171 23.19 -1.76 -2.52
N PHE A 172 22.79 -0.62 -3.07
CA PHE A 172 23.65 0.55 -3.14
C PHE A 172 24.01 1.05 -1.74
N LEU A 173 23.01 1.27 -0.87
CA LEU A 173 23.22 1.73 0.50
C LEU A 173 23.93 0.69 1.36
N GLY A 174 23.61 -0.60 1.20
CA GLY A 174 24.27 -1.69 1.90
C GLY A 174 25.75 -1.76 1.58
N LYS A 175 26.11 -1.61 0.29
CA LYS A 175 27.50 -1.49 -0.12
C LYS A 175 28.18 -0.28 0.52
N LYS A 176 27.55 0.91 0.49
CA LYS A 176 28.12 2.12 1.11
C LYS A 176 28.31 2.00 2.63
N LEU A 177 27.37 1.37 3.32
CA LEU A 177 27.50 1.14 4.76
C LEU A 177 28.61 0.12 5.06
N ALA A 178 28.73 -0.95 4.28
CA ALA A 178 29.79 -1.93 4.42
C ALA A 178 31.19 -1.34 4.13
N GLU A 179 31.31 -0.51 3.09
CA GLU A 179 32.55 0.23 2.78
C GLU A 179 32.99 1.09 3.97
N VAL A 180 32.04 1.83 4.56
CA VAL A 180 32.32 2.66 5.75
C VAL A 180 32.71 1.79 6.95
N LYS A 181 32.00 0.70 7.23
CA LYS A 181 32.26 -0.18 8.39
C LYS A 181 33.60 -0.87 8.33
N THR A 182 33.98 -1.36 7.15
CA THR A 182 35.21 -2.15 6.95
C THR A 182 36.41 -1.29 6.57
N SER A 183 36.19 -0.01 6.23
CA SER A 183 37.20 0.86 5.63
C SER A 183 37.84 0.24 4.37
N SER A 184 37.04 -0.51 3.60
CA SER A 184 37.45 -1.22 2.39
C SER A 184 36.47 -0.96 1.25
N ASP A 185 36.98 -0.67 0.06
CA ASP A 185 36.17 -0.53 -1.17
C ASP A 185 35.66 -1.88 -1.72
N SER A 186 36.10 -2.99 -1.11
CA SER A 186 35.64 -4.35 -1.43
C SER A 186 35.36 -5.13 -0.15
N PRO A 187 34.22 -4.85 0.52
CA PRO A 187 33.80 -5.59 1.71
C PRO A 187 33.52 -7.07 1.38
N LEU A 188 33.65 -7.93 2.39
CA LEU A 188 33.31 -9.35 2.22
C LEU A 188 31.80 -9.51 2.08
N GLU A 189 31.37 -10.65 1.52
CA GLU A 189 29.95 -10.94 1.34
C GLU A 189 29.16 -10.94 2.67
N VAL A 190 29.80 -11.40 3.75
CA VAL A 190 29.21 -11.37 5.10
C VAL A 190 28.95 -9.93 5.56
N ASP A 191 29.88 -9.01 5.33
CA ASP A 191 29.74 -7.59 5.69
C ASP A 191 28.65 -6.90 4.86
N LEU A 192 28.56 -7.25 3.57
CA LEU A 192 27.50 -6.74 2.69
C LEU A 192 26.11 -7.20 3.15
N ARG A 193 25.96 -8.47 3.53
CA ARG A 193 24.68 -9.00 4.02
C ARG A 193 24.26 -8.35 5.35
N GLU A 194 25.19 -8.18 6.28
CA GLU A 194 24.94 -7.48 7.55
C GLU A 194 24.58 -6.00 7.31
N ALA A 195 25.31 -5.31 6.45
CA ALA A 195 25.01 -3.92 6.11
C ALA A 195 23.64 -3.77 5.42
N ARG A 196 23.29 -4.65 4.47
CA ARG A 196 21.95 -4.66 3.86
C ARG A 196 20.86 -4.85 4.90
N ARG A 197 21.05 -5.77 5.86
CA ARG A 197 20.09 -5.99 6.93
C ARG A 197 19.81 -4.72 7.73
N GLU A 198 20.84 -3.96 8.08
CA GLU A 198 20.70 -2.68 8.80
C GLU A 198 20.05 -1.61 7.91
N ILE A 199 20.44 -1.51 6.64
CA ILE A 199 19.79 -0.59 5.70
C ILE A 199 18.31 -0.91 5.53
N LEU A 200 17.94 -2.19 5.43
CA LEU A 200 16.55 -2.61 5.31
C LEU A 200 15.74 -2.21 6.55
N GLN A 201 16.33 -2.35 7.74
CA GLN A 201 15.71 -1.95 9.00
C GLN A 201 15.46 -0.44 9.12
N HIS A 202 16.28 0.41 8.52
CA HIS A 202 16.24 1.85 8.77
C HIS A 202 15.85 2.72 7.55
N CYS A 203 16.13 2.28 6.32
CA CYS A 203 16.21 3.19 5.18
C CYS A 203 15.18 2.94 4.07
N ILE A 204 14.68 1.71 3.92
CA ILE A 204 13.93 1.29 2.74
C ILE A 204 12.44 1.27 3.05
N TYR A 205 11.66 2.04 2.28
CA TYR A 205 10.21 2.19 2.41
C TYR A 205 9.50 1.92 1.09
N GLY A 206 8.30 1.35 1.15
CA GLY A 206 7.56 0.97 -0.05
C GLY A 206 6.05 1.05 0.17
N VAL A 207 5.33 1.47 -0.86
CA VAL A 207 3.86 1.42 -0.88
C VAL A 207 3.41 0.80 -2.19
N ASP A 208 2.42 -0.08 -2.14
CA ASP A 208 1.74 -0.55 -3.34
C ASP A 208 0.24 -0.77 -3.06
N VAL A 209 -0.58 -0.59 -4.09
CA VAL A 209 -2.03 -0.77 -3.99
C VAL A 209 -2.42 -2.27 -3.99
N ASN A 210 -1.59 -3.11 -4.61
CA ASN A 210 -1.80 -4.55 -4.69
C ASN A 210 -1.18 -5.25 -3.46
N PRO A 211 -2.01 -5.88 -2.59
CA PRO A 211 -1.50 -6.56 -1.41
C PRO A 211 -0.53 -7.71 -1.75
N LEU A 212 -0.67 -8.35 -2.92
CA LEU A 212 0.25 -9.41 -3.33
C LEU A 212 1.63 -8.85 -3.73
N ALA A 213 1.67 -7.67 -4.36
CA ALA A 213 2.92 -7.00 -4.70
C ALA A 213 3.69 -6.59 -3.44
N VAL A 214 2.98 -6.07 -2.42
CA VAL A 214 3.55 -5.76 -1.10
C VAL A 214 4.21 -6.99 -0.46
N GLU A 215 3.53 -8.13 -0.42
CA GLU A 215 4.11 -9.35 0.16
C GLU A 215 5.28 -9.87 -0.67
N LEU A 216 5.22 -9.74 -1.99
CA LEU A 216 6.35 -10.07 -2.87
C LEU A 216 7.57 -9.19 -2.58
N ALA A 217 7.39 -7.87 -2.49
CA ALA A 217 8.46 -6.94 -2.15
C ALA A 217 9.12 -7.30 -0.82
N LYS A 218 8.33 -7.65 0.21
CA LYS A 218 8.86 -8.10 1.50
C LYS A 218 9.71 -9.36 1.36
N ILE A 219 9.23 -10.38 0.63
CA ILE A 219 9.97 -11.62 0.39
C ILE A 219 11.29 -11.34 -0.34
N SER A 220 11.25 -10.55 -1.40
CA SER A 220 12.43 -10.18 -2.17
C SER A 220 13.47 -9.45 -1.32
N LEU A 221 13.04 -8.47 -0.51
CA LEU A 221 13.91 -7.75 0.42
C LEU A 221 14.51 -8.68 1.48
N TRP A 222 13.71 -9.56 2.07
CA TRP A 222 14.19 -10.55 3.05
C TRP A 222 15.23 -11.50 2.47
N LEU A 223 15.03 -12.01 1.26
CA LEU A 223 15.99 -12.89 0.61
C LEU A 223 17.33 -12.18 0.40
N ARG A 224 17.29 -10.93 -0.08
CA ARG A 224 18.50 -10.11 -0.34
C ARG A 224 19.24 -9.68 0.93
N ALA A 225 18.53 -9.52 2.05
CA ALA A 225 19.07 -9.06 3.33
C ALA A 225 19.20 -10.17 4.40
N CYS A 226 18.98 -11.44 4.03
CA CYS A 226 19.01 -12.51 5.03
C CYS A 226 20.44 -12.76 5.53
N VAL A 227 20.54 -12.93 6.85
CA VAL A 227 21.79 -13.24 7.54
C VAL A 227 21.64 -14.58 8.24
N LYS A 228 22.65 -15.44 8.14
CA LYS A 228 22.65 -16.76 8.76
C LYS A 228 22.45 -16.64 10.27
N ASN A 229 21.56 -17.45 10.83
CA ASN A 229 21.23 -17.50 12.26
C ASN A 229 20.59 -16.23 12.84
N LYS A 230 20.14 -15.28 12.01
CA LYS A 230 19.32 -14.15 12.45
C LYS A 230 17.87 -14.31 11.93
N PRO A 231 16.86 -13.81 12.65
CA PRO A 231 15.49 -13.80 12.15
C PRO A 231 15.35 -12.85 10.95
N LEU A 232 14.24 -12.89 10.22
CA LEU A 232 13.95 -11.87 9.21
C LEU A 232 13.60 -10.52 9.84
N ASN A 233 13.88 -9.41 9.16
CA ASN A 233 13.57 -8.06 9.64
C ASN A 233 12.04 -7.84 9.73
N PHE A 234 11.59 -6.98 10.65
CA PHE A 234 10.18 -6.55 10.67
C PHE A 234 9.94 -5.46 9.62
N LEU A 235 9.05 -5.72 8.65
CA LEU A 235 8.82 -4.81 7.50
C LEU A 235 7.44 -4.16 7.45
N ASP A 236 6.49 -4.50 8.33
CA ASP A 236 5.11 -3.97 8.26
C ASP A 236 5.02 -2.46 8.57
N ASN A 237 6.07 -1.89 9.18
CA ASN A 237 6.24 -0.45 9.40
C ASN A 237 6.86 0.28 8.20
N HIS A 238 7.46 -0.43 7.24
CA HIS A 238 8.19 0.18 6.12
C HIS A 238 7.58 -0.13 4.75
N ILE A 239 6.99 -1.31 4.58
CA ILE A 239 6.34 -1.74 3.34
C ILE A 239 4.84 -1.89 3.58
N ARG A 240 4.04 -1.01 2.98
CA ARG A 240 2.62 -0.83 3.28
C ARG A 240 1.73 -1.06 2.05
N CYS A 241 0.52 -1.55 2.29
CA CYS A 241 -0.51 -1.65 1.27
C CYS A 241 -1.45 -0.44 1.34
N GLY A 242 -1.63 0.27 0.22
CA GLY A 242 -2.50 1.43 0.14
C GLY A 242 -2.38 2.17 -1.19
N ASN A 243 -3.33 3.05 -1.47
CA ASN A 243 -3.26 3.94 -2.63
C ASN A 243 -2.48 5.21 -2.26
N SER A 244 -1.20 5.25 -2.66
CA SER A 244 -0.27 6.36 -2.40
C SER A 244 -0.75 7.73 -2.90
N LEU A 245 -1.75 7.77 -3.79
CA LEU A 245 -2.33 8.98 -4.37
C LEU A 245 -3.63 9.44 -3.69
N ILE A 246 -4.23 8.65 -2.79
CA ILE A 246 -5.47 9.00 -2.10
C ILE A 246 -5.23 9.08 -0.60
N GLY A 247 -5.29 10.30 -0.06
CA GLY A 247 -5.13 10.57 1.36
C GLY A 247 -4.36 11.86 1.59
N LEU A 248 -3.84 12.02 2.80
CA LEU A 248 -3.11 13.22 3.20
C LEU A 248 -1.61 12.95 3.06
N GLY A 249 -0.90 13.82 2.34
CA GLY A 249 0.54 13.67 2.06
C GLY A 249 1.46 14.24 3.15
N GLN A 250 1.03 15.32 3.81
CA GLN A 250 1.80 16.02 4.83
C GLN A 250 0.95 16.25 6.07
N LYS A 251 1.59 16.46 7.22
CA LYS A 251 0.90 16.84 8.45
C LYS A 251 0.16 18.16 8.19
N THR A 252 -1.17 18.10 8.23
CA THR A 252 -2.04 19.24 7.96
C THR A 252 -3.11 19.26 9.04
N GLU A 253 -3.33 20.43 9.64
CA GLU A 253 -4.49 20.64 10.50
C GLU A 253 -5.75 20.64 9.65
N ILE A 254 -6.67 19.73 9.95
CA ILE A 254 -7.98 19.70 9.31
C ILE A 254 -8.86 20.70 10.07
N SER A 255 -8.81 21.96 9.65
CA SER A 255 -9.64 23.04 10.20
C SER A 255 -11.06 23.03 9.62
N ASP A 256 -11.21 22.58 8.38
CA ASP A 256 -12.49 22.53 7.68
C ASP A 256 -12.51 21.47 6.56
N ILE A 257 -13.70 21.24 6.02
CA ILE A 257 -13.91 20.45 4.80
C ILE A 257 -14.40 21.40 3.72
N ASP A 258 -13.66 21.55 2.63
CA ASP A 258 -14.08 22.40 1.52
C ASP A 258 -15.43 21.89 0.95
N PRO A 259 -16.48 22.73 0.84
CA PRO A 259 -17.73 22.36 0.17
C PRO A 259 -17.53 21.79 -1.25
N ALA A 260 -16.42 22.14 -1.91
CA ALA A 260 -16.05 21.58 -3.20
C ALA A 260 -15.86 20.06 -3.12
N ALA A 261 -15.38 19.49 -2.00
CA ALA A 261 -15.19 18.05 -1.81
C ALA A 261 -16.45 17.24 -2.16
N PHE A 262 -17.63 17.75 -1.80
CA PHE A 262 -18.93 17.16 -2.11
C PHE A 262 -19.38 17.41 -3.56
N LYS A 263 -18.57 17.11 -4.57
CA LYS A 263 -18.97 17.24 -5.98
C LYS A 263 -19.70 15.99 -6.46
N ALA A 264 -20.93 16.16 -6.96
CA ALA A 264 -21.67 15.08 -7.60
C ALA A 264 -21.10 14.76 -8.98
N ILE A 265 -21.12 13.47 -9.31
CA ILE A 265 -20.76 12.98 -10.64
C ILE A 265 -21.95 13.09 -11.60
N SER A 266 -21.72 13.64 -12.79
CA SER A 266 -22.73 13.92 -13.82
C SER A 266 -23.34 12.69 -14.51
N GLY A 267 -22.90 11.48 -14.18
CA GLY A 267 -23.29 10.23 -14.85
C GLY A 267 -22.60 10.01 -16.20
N ASN A 268 -22.90 8.88 -16.85
CA ASN A 268 -22.43 8.52 -18.18
C ASN A 268 -23.60 8.05 -19.06
N PRO A 269 -24.20 8.93 -19.88
CA PRO A 269 -25.30 8.56 -20.76
C PRO A 269 -24.95 7.44 -21.74
N SER A 270 -23.67 7.38 -22.16
CA SER A 270 -23.20 6.39 -23.14
C SER A 270 -23.24 4.95 -22.60
N THR A 271 -23.31 4.75 -21.29
CA THR A 271 -23.38 3.44 -20.64
C THR A 271 -24.55 3.36 -19.66
N ALA A 272 -25.55 4.25 -19.81
CA ALA A 272 -26.70 4.38 -18.91
C ALA A 272 -26.35 4.54 -17.41
N ILE A 273 -25.16 5.04 -17.06
CA ILE A 273 -24.83 5.31 -15.66
C ILE A 273 -25.56 6.59 -15.22
N PRO A 274 -26.43 6.52 -14.19
CA PRO A 274 -27.19 7.68 -13.74
C PRO A 274 -26.28 8.70 -13.07
N LYS A 275 -26.67 9.98 -13.17
CA LYS A 275 -26.07 11.06 -12.39
C LYS A 275 -26.34 10.86 -10.90
N GLU A 276 -25.42 11.32 -10.07
CA GLU A 276 -25.64 11.39 -8.63
C GLU A 276 -26.70 12.45 -8.27
N ASN A 277 -27.30 12.32 -7.07
CA ASN A 277 -28.40 13.17 -6.65
C ASN A 277 -27.92 14.59 -6.33
N THR A 278 -28.04 15.49 -7.29
CA THR A 278 -27.62 16.91 -7.18
C THR A 278 -28.35 17.67 -6.07
N LYS A 279 -29.58 17.26 -5.71
CA LYS A 279 -30.31 17.90 -4.59
C LYS A 279 -29.62 17.61 -3.26
N LEU A 280 -29.32 16.34 -3.00
CA LEU A 280 -28.60 15.91 -1.77
C LEU A 280 -27.21 16.55 -1.70
N GLN A 281 -26.51 16.61 -2.83
CA GLN A 281 -25.23 17.28 -2.93
C GLN A 281 -25.31 18.77 -2.56
N ASN A 282 -26.29 19.51 -3.10
CA ASN A 282 -26.47 20.92 -2.79
C ASN A 282 -26.84 21.14 -1.32
N MET A 283 -27.60 20.23 -0.73
CA MET A 283 -27.89 20.24 0.71
C MET A 283 -26.62 20.05 1.52
N ALA A 284 -25.79 19.04 1.20
CA ALA A 284 -24.50 18.81 1.88
C ALA A 284 -23.59 20.05 1.82
N ARG A 285 -23.41 20.61 0.61
CA ARG A 285 -22.63 21.84 0.42
C ARG A 285 -23.18 23.04 1.17
N LYS A 286 -24.49 23.13 1.34
CA LYS A 286 -25.11 24.20 2.12
C LYS A 286 -24.80 24.03 3.60
N ILE A 287 -24.98 22.82 4.15
CA ILE A 287 -24.66 22.50 5.55
C ILE A 287 -23.21 22.88 5.87
N ILE A 288 -22.24 22.44 5.07
CA ILE A 288 -20.82 22.75 5.28
C ILE A 288 -20.55 24.25 5.21
N ARG A 289 -21.15 24.98 4.26
CA ARG A 289 -20.97 26.45 4.17
C ARG A 289 -21.56 27.18 5.37
N ASP A 290 -22.69 26.72 5.87
CA ASP A 290 -23.35 27.32 7.03
C ASP A 290 -22.51 27.04 8.30
N GLU A 291 -21.95 25.84 8.45
CA GLU A 291 -20.99 25.45 9.50
C GLU A 291 -19.74 26.33 9.49
N ILE A 292 -19.08 26.49 8.33
CA ILE A 292 -17.90 27.37 8.18
C ILE A 292 -18.23 28.82 8.58
N LYS A 293 -19.41 29.34 8.18
CA LYS A 293 -19.84 30.70 8.57
C LYS A 293 -20.08 30.83 10.07
N GLU A 294 -20.61 29.80 10.71
CA GLU A 294 -20.83 29.78 12.17
C GLU A 294 -19.49 29.73 12.92
N GLN A 295 -18.55 28.90 12.48
CA GLN A 295 -17.20 28.86 13.01
C GLN A 295 -16.50 30.22 12.90
N MET A 296 -16.50 30.86 11.72
CA MET A 296 -15.90 32.18 11.55
C MET A 296 -16.52 33.27 12.46
N LYS A 297 -17.80 33.13 12.84
CA LYS A 297 -18.45 34.01 13.82
C LYS A 297 -18.03 33.71 15.26
N SER A 298 -17.80 32.44 15.58
CA SER A 298 -17.38 31.95 16.90
C SER A 298 -15.88 32.20 17.15
N GLU A 299 -15.02 31.96 16.16
CA GLU A 299 -13.56 32.18 16.23
C GLU A 299 -13.20 33.66 16.41
N ARG A 300 -14.03 34.59 15.91
CA ARG A 300 -13.92 36.03 16.25
C ARG A 300 -14.09 36.35 17.74
N ARG A 301 -14.56 35.40 18.57
CA ARG A 301 -14.64 35.51 20.04
C ARG A 301 -13.55 34.73 20.78
N ILE A 302 -12.85 33.81 20.13
CA ILE A 302 -11.89 32.87 20.77
C ILE A 302 -10.52 32.98 20.08
N THR A 303 -9.99 34.19 19.93
CA THR A 303 -8.57 34.35 19.62
C THR A 303 -7.77 34.36 20.92
N THR A 304 -6.83 33.40 21.06
CA THR A 304 -5.38 33.61 21.39
C THR A 304 -4.75 32.53 22.30
N ILE A 305 -5.47 31.61 22.96
CA ILE A 305 -4.81 30.75 24.00
C ILE A 305 -4.92 29.23 23.77
N THR A 306 -5.96 28.71 23.12
CA THR A 306 -6.21 27.25 23.08
C THR A 306 -5.53 26.49 21.95
N ALA A 307 -5.26 27.12 20.80
CA ALA A 307 -4.61 26.46 19.65
C ALA A 307 -3.12 26.11 19.90
N PHE A 308 -2.46 26.80 20.84
CA PHE A 308 -1.03 26.60 21.09
C PHE A 308 -0.68 25.33 21.89
N MET A 309 -1.65 24.66 22.52
CA MET A 309 -1.37 23.61 23.52
C MET A 309 -1.68 22.17 23.09
N THR A 310 -2.47 21.96 22.04
CA THR A 310 -2.90 20.62 21.59
C THR A 310 -2.22 20.13 20.30
N ASP A 311 -1.83 21.02 19.38
CA ASP A 311 -1.46 20.63 18.01
C ASP A 311 -0.04 20.07 17.81
N ASN A 312 0.89 20.36 18.72
CA ASN A 312 2.27 19.87 18.60
C ASN A 312 2.59 18.61 19.41
N ARG A 313 1.77 18.22 20.40
CA ARG A 313 2.13 17.07 21.26
C ARG A 313 1.74 15.73 20.66
N THR A 314 0.55 15.57 20.09
CA THR A 314 0.03 14.22 19.75
C THR A 314 0.77 13.56 18.58
N ALA A 315 1.00 14.28 17.49
CA ALA A 315 1.68 13.76 16.30
C ALA A 315 3.20 13.60 16.50
N ASP A 316 3.86 14.49 17.24
CA ASP A 316 5.29 14.35 17.56
C ASP A 316 5.51 13.21 18.56
N ILE A 317 4.60 13.01 19.53
CA ILE A 317 4.62 11.83 20.41
C ILE A 317 4.49 10.54 19.59
N CYS A 318 3.62 10.50 18.58
CA CYS A 318 3.52 9.35 17.69
C CYS A 318 4.82 9.14 16.89
N SER A 319 5.40 10.21 16.34
CA SER A 319 6.64 10.13 15.54
C SER A 319 7.82 9.56 16.35
N THR A 320 8.03 10.05 17.58
CA THR A 320 9.10 9.54 18.47
C THR A 320 8.89 8.07 18.82
N LYS A 321 7.66 7.67 19.15
CA LYS A 321 7.33 6.28 19.49
C LYS A 321 7.47 5.33 18.31
N PHE A 322 7.22 5.77 17.08
CA PHE A 322 7.48 4.99 15.87
C PHE A 322 8.97 4.91 15.57
N GLN A 323 9.73 5.99 15.77
CA GLN A 323 11.19 5.96 15.67
C GLN A 323 11.81 4.97 16.67
N GLU A 324 11.29 4.91 17.91
CA GLU A 324 11.70 3.88 18.88
C GLU A 324 11.48 2.46 18.35
N ILE A 325 10.40 2.19 17.61
CA ILE A 325 10.18 0.86 16.98
C ILE A 325 11.26 0.58 15.95
N VAL A 326 11.54 1.55 15.07
CA VAL A 326 12.56 1.40 14.02
C VAL A 326 13.90 1.02 14.63
N ASP A 327 14.26 1.66 15.75
CA ASP A 327 15.53 1.48 16.45
C ASP A 327 15.59 0.25 17.38
N MET A 328 14.50 -0.51 17.54
CA MET A 328 14.52 -1.76 18.31
C MET A 328 15.45 -2.80 17.67
N SER A 329 16.16 -3.56 18.51
CA SER A 329 16.99 -4.68 18.06
C SER A 329 16.15 -5.76 17.36
N GLU A 330 16.78 -6.43 16.40
CA GLU A 330 16.21 -7.50 15.58
C GLU A 330 17.17 -8.71 15.53
N SER A 331 17.84 -8.97 16.66
CA SER A 331 18.92 -9.96 16.73
C SER A 331 18.40 -11.37 16.94
N ASP A 332 17.24 -11.51 17.59
CA ASP A 332 16.58 -12.80 17.83
C ASP A 332 15.05 -12.75 17.60
N PRO A 333 14.39 -13.91 17.48
CA PRO A 333 12.95 -13.96 17.18
C PRO A 333 12.05 -13.29 18.22
N GLU A 334 12.45 -13.28 19.50
CA GLU A 334 11.67 -12.68 20.59
C GLU A 334 11.70 -11.15 20.52
N GLU A 335 12.84 -10.57 20.13
CA GLU A 335 12.95 -9.13 19.88
C GLU A 335 12.07 -8.67 18.71
N ILE A 336 12.06 -9.43 17.61
CA ILE A 336 11.14 -9.17 16.48
C ILE A 336 9.69 -9.25 16.95
N LYS A 337 9.35 -10.24 17.78
CA LYS A 337 7.99 -10.39 18.28
C LYS A 337 7.57 -9.20 19.14
N LYS A 338 8.44 -8.73 20.03
CA LYS A 338 8.23 -7.50 20.82
C LYS A 338 8.06 -6.27 19.93
N LYS A 339 8.85 -6.16 18.85
CA LYS A 339 8.75 -5.05 17.88
C LYS A 339 7.39 -5.05 17.18
N GLU A 340 6.95 -6.22 16.73
CA GLU A 340 5.62 -6.41 16.12
C GLU A 340 4.49 -6.04 17.09
N ASP A 341 4.54 -6.54 18.32
CA ASP A 341 3.50 -6.30 19.33
C ASP A 341 3.44 -4.80 19.69
N LYS A 342 4.60 -4.14 19.90
CA LYS A 342 4.68 -2.69 20.14
C LYS A 342 4.13 -1.89 18.96
N TYR A 343 4.41 -2.29 17.72
CA TYR A 343 3.82 -1.68 16.53
C TYR A 343 2.30 -1.83 16.49
N GLY A 344 1.79 -3.03 16.80
CA GLY A 344 0.36 -3.30 16.89
C GLY A 344 -0.35 -2.50 17.97
N GLU A 345 0.27 -2.35 19.14
CA GLU A 345 -0.24 -1.51 20.24
C GLU A 345 -0.29 -0.03 19.87
N LEU A 346 0.76 0.48 19.22
CA LEU A 346 0.81 1.89 18.80
C LEU A 346 -0.25 2.23 17.76
N ARG A 347 -0.54 1.33 16.81
CA ARG A 347 -1.64 1.53 15.85
C ARG A 347 -3.04 1.42 16.47
N LYS A 348 -3.15 0.82 17.66
CA LYS A 348 -4.39 0.78 18.45
C LYS A 348 -4.47 1.92 19.47
N ASN A 349 -3.43 2.73 19.59
CA ASN A 349 -3.40 3.86 20.50
C ASN A 349 -4.48 4.88 20.13
N GLU A 350 -5.11 5.47 21.14
CA GLU A 350 -6.17 6.46 20.97
C GLU A 350 -5.74 7.62 20.07
N ASN A 351 -4.53 8.15 20.26
CA ASN A 351 -3.98 9.25 19.47
C ASN A 351 -3.82 8.89 17.99
N TYR A 352 -3.35 7.68 17.72
CA TYR A 352 -3.17 7.18 16.35
C TYR A 352 -4.53 7.00 15.66
N LEU A 353 -5.47 6.32 16.35
CA LEU A 353 -6.81 6.07 15.82
C LEU A 353 -7.58 7.37 15.59
N GLN A 354 -7.41 8.34 16.49
CA GLN A 354 -8.01 9.65 16.33
C GLN A 354 -7.47 10.34 15.06
N ALA A 355 -6.15 10.46 14.90
CA ALA A 355 -5.55 11.06 13.71
C ALA A 355 -5.99 10.35 12.42
N LEU A 356 -6.04 9.02 12.44
CA LEU A 356 -6.49 8.20 11.31
C LEU A 356 -7.97 8.47 10.97
N ASN A 357 -8.84 8.54 11.98
CA ASN A 357 -10.26 8.80 11.78
C ASN A 357 -10.51 10.22 11.24
N GLU A 358 -9.79 11.23 11.76
CA GLU A 358 -9.87 12.60 11.25
C GLU A 358 -9.48 12.68 9.77
N ALA A 359 -8.36 12.05 9.41
CA ALA A 359 -7.90 11.98 8.02
C ALA A 359 -8.87 11.22 7.10
N ASN A 360 -9.46 10.13 7.59
CA ASN A 360 -10.48 9.35 6.89
C ASN A 360 -11.76 10.17 6.66
N ILE A 361 -12.24 10.91 7.67
CA ILE A 361 -13.42 11.77 7.56
C ILE A 361 -13.20 12.79 6.45
N TRP A 362 -12.09 13.53 6.51
CA TRP A 362 -11.78 14.56 5.52
C TRP A 362 -11.69 13.98 4.10
N THR A 363 -10.96 12.87 3.94
CA THR A 363 -10.77 12.26 2.62
C THR A 363 -12.06 11.66 2.08
N SER A 364 -12.90 11.07 2.94
CA SER A 364 -14.19 10.48 2.55
C SER A 364 -15.17 11.49 1.95
N ALA A 365 -15.05 12.78 2.27
CA ALA A 365 -15.89 13.83 1.69
C ALA A 365 -15.79 13.90 0.16
N PHE A 366 -14.60 13.65 -0.40
CA PHE A 366 -14.35 13.62 -1.86
C PHE A 366 -14.93 12.38 -2.53
N PHE A 367 -15.12 11.31 -1.77
CA PHE A 367 -15.61 10.03 -2.26
C PHE A 367 -17.07 9.77 -1.90
N TRP A 368 -17.72 10.69 -1.18
CA TRP A 368 -19.04 10.50 -0.60
C TRP A 368 -20.11 10.12 -1.65
N PRO A 369 -20.85 9.03 -1.47
CA PRO A 369 -21.90 8.62 -2.41
C PRO A 369 -23.18 9.41 -2.18
N PHE A 370 -23.62 10.14 -3.21
CA PHE A 370 -24.92 10.82 -3.24
C PHE A 370 -25.96 9.97 -3.95
N GLU A 371 -26.30 8.84 -3.33
CA GLU A 371 -27.35 7.91 -3.77
C GLU A 371 -28.54 7.93 -2.79
N GLY A 372 -29.74 7.57 -3.27
CA GLY A 372 -30.95 7.55 -2.44
C GLY A 372 -31.79 8.83 -2.45
N THR A 373 -32.75 8.90 -1.52
CA THR A 373 -33.77 9.95 -1.41
C THR A 373 -33.50 10.97 -0.30
N THR A 374 -32.75 10.59 0.74
CA THR A 374 -32.38 11.43 1.89
C THR A 374 -30.86 11.56 2.00
N LEU A 375 -30.38 12.68 2.57
CA LEU A 375 -28.94 12.95 2.69
C LEU A 375 -28.28 12.07 3.75
N GLY A 376 -28.97 11.88 4.88
CA GLY A 376 -28.40 11.29 6.09
C GLY A 376 -27.28 12.15 6.67
N GLU A 377 -26.55 11.56 7.63
CA GLU A 377 -25.32 12.12 8.15
C GLU A 377 -24.21 12.12 7.10
N ILE A 378 -23.37 13.15 7.11
CA ILE A 378 -22.25 13.32 6.18
C ILE A 378 -20.97 13.66 6.94
N PRO A 379 -19.78 13.42 6.35
CA PRO A 379 -18.52 13.85 6.93
C PRO A 379 -18.50 15.38 7.10
N ARG A 380 -18.33 15.85 8.34
CA ARG A 380 -18.26 17.27 8.71
C ARG A 380 -17.10 17.52 9.65
N TYR A 381 -16.75 18.79 9.84
CA TYR A 381 -15.79 19.15 10.88
C TYR A 381 -16.38 18.89 12.28
N THR A 382 -17.66 19.18 12.50
CA THR A 382 -18.39 18.80 13.72
C THR A 382 -18.33 17.29 14.02
N THR A 383 -18.26 16.42 13.01
CA THR A 383 -18.02 14.98 13.20
C THR A 383 -16.66 14.72 13.86
N ILE A 384 -15.63 15.46 13.43
CA ILE A 384 -14.28 15.40 14.03
C ILE A 384 -14.34 15.85 15.49
N GLU A 385 -15.02 16.96 15.80
CA GLU A 385 -15.18 17.43 17.18
C GLU A 385 -15.94 16.44 18.07
N GLN A 386 -17.02 15.84 17.56
CA GLN A 386 -17.78 14.82 18.28
C GLN A 386 -16.93 13.58 18.61
N LEU A 387 -16.06 13.16 17.69
CA LEU A 387 -15.10 12.08 17.93
C LEU A 387 -14.07 12.45 19.00
N ARG A 388 -13.51 13.67 18.93
CA ARG A 388 -12.58 14.20 19.95
C ARG A 388 -13.22 14.19 21.34
N ASN A 389 -14.51 14.49 21.42
CA ASN A 389 -15.27 14.53 22.65
C ASN A 389 -15.85 13.15 23.08
N LYS A 390 -15.54 12.06 22.37
CA LYS A 390 -16.03 10.69 22.66
C LYS A 390 -17.56 10.60 22.76
N SER A 391 -18.28 11.31 21.89
CA SER A 391 -19.74 11.24 21.85
C SER A 391 -20.20 9.82 21.50
N ALA A 392 -21.09 9.25 22.31
CA ALA A 392 -21.67 7.91 22.10
C ALA A 392 -22.95 7.97 21.23
N ASP A 393 -22.92 8.75 20.16
CA ASP A 393 -24.06 8.96 19.28
C ASP A 393 -24.20 7.79 18.27
N PRO A 394 -25.34 7.07 18.24
CA PRO A 394 -25.59 6.02 17.25
C PRO A 394 -25.47 6.49 15.80
N GLU A 395 -25.79 7.76 15.50
CA GLU A 395 -25.69 8.31 14.15
C GLU A 395 -24.22 8.49 13.73
N LEU A 396 -23.36 8.89 14.67
CA LEU A 396 -21.91 8.99 14.46
C LEU A 396 -21.28 7.61 14.18
N LEU A 397 -21.73 6.57 14.87
CA LEU A 397 -21.24 5.20 14.64
C LEU A 397 -21.57 4.71 13.23
N ASN A 398 -22.81 4.94 12.76
CA ASN A 398 -23.22 4.58 11.40
C ASN A 398 -22.47 5.39 10.33
N LEU A 399 -22.24 6.70 10.58
CA LEU A 399 -21.40 7.53 9.72
C LEU A 399 -19.97 6.97 9.62
N MET A 400 -19.35 6.62 10.75
CA MET A 400 -18.01 6.04 10.77
C MET A 400 -17.93 4.67 10.10
N GLU A 401 -18.95 3.82 10.22
CA GLU A 401 -19.02 2.56 9.48
C GLU A 401 -19.01 2.80 7.96
N LYS A 402 -19.82 3.76 7.49
CA LYS A 402 -19.85 4.14 6.07
C LYS A 402 -18.53 4.74 5.60
N ILE A 403 -17.88 5.57 6.42
CA ILE A 403 -16.54 6.10 6.14
C ILE A 403 -15.53 4.96 6.03
N ASN A 404 -15.55 3.99 6.95
CA ASN A 404 -14.67 2.83 6.91
C ASN A 404 -14.84 1.98 5.65
N ILE A 405 -16.07 1.84 5.13
CA ILE A 405 -16.32 1.18 3.84
C ILE A 405 -15.66 1.98 2.71
N ILE A 406 -15.88 3.29 2.65
CA ILE A 406 -15.28 4.18 1.63
C ILE A 406 -13.74 4.12 1.70
N THR A 407 -13.17 4.20 2.89
CA THR A 407 -11.72 4.10 3.15
C THR A 407 -11.16 2.79 2.61
N LYS A 408 -11.81 1.65 2.89
CA LYS A 408 -11.38 0.33 2.41
C LYS A 408 -11.50 0.18 0.91
N GLU A 409 -12.61 0.63 0.31
CA GLU A 409 -12.86 0.54 -1.14
C GLU A 409 -11.86 1.35 -1.96
N ASN A 410 -11.40 2.49 -1.42
CA ASN A 410 -10.47 3.39 -2.11
C ASN A 410 -9.03 3.27 -1.59
N GLN A 411 -8.79 2.39 -0.59
CA GLN A 411 -7.51 2.14 0.05
C GLN A 411 -6.78 3.44 0.46
N PHE A 412 -7.45 4.30 1.24
CA PHE A 412 -6.85 5.57 1.66
C PHE A 412 -5.50 5.34 2.36
N PHE A 413 -4.51 6.14 1.99
CA PHE A 413 -3.16 6.10 2.51
C PHE A 413 -2.74 7.50 2.96
N HIS A 414 -2.66 7.70 4.28
CA HIS A 414 -2.25 8.97 4.87
C HIS A 414 -0.78 8.87 5.26
N TRP A 415 0.09 9.46 4.43
CA TRP A 415 1.55 9.32 4.52
C TRP A 415 2.12 9.62 5.90
N TYR A 416 1.72 10.74 6.51
CA TYR A 416 2.21 11.14 7.83
C TYR A 416 1.68 10.28 8.99
N ILE A 417 0.63 9.49 8.76
CA ILE A 417 0.07 8.55 9.75
C ILE A 417 0.70 7.17 9.56
N GLU A 418 0.91 6.77 8.32
CA GLU A 418 1.45 5.44 7.99
C GLU A 418 2.97 5.37 8.18
N PHE A 419 3.68 6.49 8.03
CA PHE A 419 5.12 6.63 8.32
C PHE A 419 5.43 7.85 9.23
N PRO A 420 4.94 7.89 10.48
CA PRO A 420 5.07 9.07 11.35
C PRO A 420 6.52 9.53 11.56
N GLU A 421 7.47 8.61 11.68
CA GLU A 421 8.88 8.90 11.91
C GLU A 421 9.57 9.59 10.71
N VAL A 422 9.03 9.40 9.50
CA VAL A 422 9.51 10.06 8.28
C VAL A 422 8.97 11.48 8.20
N PHE A 423 7.74 11.71 8.63
CA PHE A 423 7.04 12.99 8.59
C PHE A 423 7.06 13.74 9.92
N SER A 424 8.04 13.45 10.79
CA SER A 424 8.27 14.21 12.01
C SER A 424 8.59 15.66 11.70
N THR A 425 8.31 16.56 12.66
CA THR A 425 8.57 18.00 12.51
C THR A 425 10.02 18.33 12.14
N GLU A 426 10.99 17.52 12.58
CA GLU A 426 12.41 17.71 12.29
C GLU A 426 12.82 17.23 10.89
N ARG A 427 12.17 16.18 10.35
CA ARG A 427 12.55 15.54 9.07
C ARG A 427 11.72 16.03 7.88
N GLY A 428 10.39 16.08 8.03
CA GLY A 428 9.47 16.60 7.03
C GLY A 428 9.23 15.74 5.77
N GLY A 429 9.79 14.52 5.68
CA GLY A 429 9.56 13.61 4.55
C GLY A 429 10.73 12.68 4.21
N PHE A 430 10.64 12.05 3.03
CA PHE A 430 11.69 11.17 2.49
C PHE A 430 12.85 11.99 1.90
N ASP A 431 14.08 11.47 2.02
CA ASP A 431 15.24 12.07 1.37
C ASP A 431 15.28 11.77 -0.13
N CYS A 432 14.72 10.62 -0.56
CA CYS A 432 14.74 10.19 -1.95
C CYS A 432 13.49 9.38 -2.31
N ILE A 433 12.86 9.72 -3.43
CA ILE A 433 11.81 8.91 -4.05
C ILE A 433 12.40 8.23 -5.30
N LEU A 434 12.37 6.91 -5.32
CA LEU A 434 12.86 6.07 -6.43
C LEU A 434 11.72 5.22 -6.93
N THR A 435 11.22 5.50 -8.13
CA THR A 435 10.04 4.82 -8.64
C THR A 435 9.94 4.92 -10.16
N ASN A 436 9.25 3.96 -10.75
CA ASN A 436 8.70 4.06 -12.09
C ASN A 436 7.18 3.91 -11.96
N PRO A 437 6.45 5.01 -11.77
CA PRO A 437 5.02 4.94 -11.52
C PRO A 437 4.28 4.47 -12.78
N PRO A 438 3.05 3.97 -12.63
CA PRO A 438 2.28 3.46 -13.75
C PRO A 438 1.79 4.60 -14.66
N TRP A 439 2.23 4.61 -15.93
CA TRP A 439 1.89 5.63 -16.94
C TRP A 439 0.49 5.46 -17.55
N GLU A 440 -0.54 5.32 -16.71
CA GLU A 440 -1.90 5.00 -17.15
C GLU A 440 -2.87 6.17 -17.03
N THR A 441 -3.85 6.22 -17.93
CA THR A 441 -4.95 7.17 -17.80
C THR A 441 -5.84 6.75 -16.64
N LEU A 442 -6.17 7.66 -15.73
CA LEU A 442 -7.15 7.40 -14.65
C LEU A 442 -8.56 7.10 -15.14
N GLN A 443 -8.82 7.25 -16.44
CA GLN A 443 -10.10 6.88 -17.05
C GLN A 443 -10.26 5.37 -17.12
N LEU A 444 -11.36 4.88 -16.54
CA LEU A 444 -11.76 3.50 -16.67
C LEU A 444 -11.99 3.13 -18.15
N LYS A 445 -11.12 2.30 -18.71
CA LYS A 445 -11.27 1.80 -20.08
C LYS A 445 -12.20 0.58 -20.09
N GLU A 446 -13.30 0.68 -20.83
CA GLU A 446 -14.32 -0.37 -20.92
C GLU A 446 -13.72 -1.73 -21.33
N ASN A 447 -12.80 -1.74 -22.32
CA ASN A 447 -12.13 -2.97 -22.77
C ASN A 447 -11.28 -3.63 -21.67
N GLU A 448 -10.59 -2.84 -20.86
CA GLU A 448 -9.74 -3.39 -19.79
C GLU A 448 -10.62 -3.87 -18.65
N TYR A 449 -11.65 -3.11 -18.27
CA TYR A 449 -12.55 -3.49 -17.19
C TYR A 449 -13.30 -4.81 -17.45
N PHE A 450 -13.83 -5.01 -18.66
CA PHE A 450 -14.63 -6.20 -18.98
C PHE A 450 -13.79 -7.42 -19.37
N ALA A 451 -12.46 -7.29 -19.42
CA ALA A 451 -11.55 -8.38 -19.76
C ALA A 451 -11.70 -9.52 -18.74
N GLY A 452 -11.95 -10.75 -19.22
CA GLY A 452 -12.18 -11.90 -18.35
C GLY A 452 -13.51 -11.90 -17.57
N LEU A 453 -14.27 -10.80 -17.59
CA LEU A 453 -15.59 -10.69 -16.96
C LEU A 453 -16.74 -10.95 -17.94
N ASN A 454 -16.64 -10.44 -19.18
CA ASN A 454 -17.68 -10.65 -20.19
C ASN A 454 -17.09 -10.66 -21.61
N ASN A 455 -17.02 -11.85 -22.20
CA ASN A 455 -16.41 -12.05 -23.53
C ASN A 455 -17.19 -11.39 -24.68
N GLU A 456 -18.51 -11.22 -24.56
CA GLU A 456 -19.31 -10.59 -25.62
C GLU A 456 -18.99 -9.10 -25.73
N ILE A 457 -18.86 -8.42 -24.58
CA ILE A 457 -18.49 -6.99 -24.51
C ILE A 457 -17.09 -6.77 -25.10
N ILE A 458 -16.15 -7.68 -24.82
CA ILE A 458 -14.78 -7.61 -25.36
C ILE A 458 -14.72 -7.86 -26.86
N LYS A 459 -15.53 -8.80 -27.37
CA LYS A 459 -15.58 -9.14 -28.80
C LYS A 459 -16.43 -8.16 -29.63
N ALA A 460 -17.03 -7.14 -29.01
CA ALA A 460 -17.79 -6.12 -29.72
C ALA A 460 -16.95 -5.47 -30.84
N LYS A 461 -17.53 -5.33 -32.04
CA LYS A 461 -16.82 -4.86 -33.23
C LYS A 461 -16.41 -3.39 -33.13
N ASN A 462 -17.16 -2.60 -32.37
CA ASN A 462 -16.92 -1.17 -32.17
C ASN A 462 -17.43 -0.69 -30.80
N GLN A 463 -17.09 0.56 -30.44
CA GLN A 463 -17.46 1.15 -29.15
C GLN A 463 -18.98 1.30 -28.95
N SER A 464 -19.73 1.60 -30.01
CA SER A 464 -21.19 1.76 -29.92
C SER A 464 -21.88 0.43 -29.60
N GLU A 465 -21.45 -0.66 -30.23
CA GLU A 465 -21.91 -2.01 -29.91
C GLU A 465 -21.57 -2.40 -28.48
N ARG A 466 -20.32 -2.14 -28.05
CA ARG A 466 -19.89 -2.40 -26.68
C ARG A 466 -20.77 -1.71 -25.65
N ARG A 467 -21.03 -0.42 -25.86
CA ARG A 467 -21.88 0.39 -24.98
C ARG A 467 -23.31 -0.12 -24.93
N ARG A 468 -23.87 -0.60 -26.04
CA ARG A 468 -25.18 -1.26 -26.07
C ARG A 468 -25.20 -2.51 -25.20
N LEU A 469 -24.16 -3.35 -25.30
CA LEU A 469 -24.01 -4.55 -24.48
C LEU A 469 -23.85 -4.20 -22.99
N ILE A 470 -23.08 -3.16 -22.67
CA ILE A 470 -22.94 -2.66 -21.28
C ILE A 470 -24.30 -2.19 -20.73
N ILE A 471 -25.10 -1.47 -21.52
CA ILE A 471 -26.45 -1.05 -21.11
C ILE A 471 -27.34 -2.26 -20.87
N ALA A 472 -27.28 -3.28 -21.73
CA ALA A 472 -28.07 -4.50 -21.58
C ALA A 472 -27.74 -5.27 -20.28
N LEU A 473 -26.55 -5.10 -19.70
CA LEU A 473 -26.21 -5.69 -18.39
C LEU A 473 -27.16 -5.23 -17.28
N ASN A 474 -27.80 -4.07 -17.40
CA ASN A 474 -28.75 -3.62 -16.39
C ASN A 474 -29.95 -4.58 -16.22
N GLU A 475 -30.26 -5.37 -17.26
CA GLU A 475 -31.30 -6.39 -17.23
C GLU A 475 -30.70 -7.80 -17.16
N THR A 476 -29.65 -8.09 -17.94
CA THR A 476 -29.11 -9.45 -18.07
C THR A 476 -28.18 -9.85 -16.94
N ASN A 477 -27.44 -8.89 -16.35
CA ASN A 477 -26.56 -9.12 -15.21
C ASN A 477 -26.41 -7.82 -14.37
N PRO A 478 -27.43 -7.47 -13.56
CA PRO A 478 -27.45 -6.22 -12.81
C PRO A 478 -26.30 -6.08 -11.81
N GLU A 479 -25.78 -7.21 -11.31
CA GLU A 479 -24.63 -7.23 -10.40
C GLU A 479 -23.36 -6.72 -11.10
N LEU A 480 -23.05 -7.23 -12.29
CA LEU A 480 -21.90 -6.80 -13.09
C LEU A 480 -22.05 -5.33 -13.51
N PHE A 481 -23.26 -4.91 -13.88
CA PHE A 481 -23.54 -3.50 -14.19
C PHE A 481 -23.27 -2.58 -12.98
N ASN A 482 -23.74 -2.96 -11.79
CA ASN A 482 -23.51 -2.17 -10.57
C ASN A 482 -22.02 -2.10 -10.19
N LYS A 483 -21.28 -3.20 -10.34
CA LYS A 483 -19.82 -3.21 -10.17
C LYS A 483 -19.14 -2.23 -11.13
N TYR A 484 -19.52 -2.24 -12.42
CA TYR A 484 -18.98 -1.31 -13.42
C TYR A 484 -19.33 0.14 -13.10
N LYS A 485 -20.60 0.41 -12.75
CA LYS A 485 -21.10 1.72 -12.33
C LYS A 485 -20.27 2.28 -11.18
N ASN A 486 -20.03 1.49 -10.14
CA ASN A 486 -19.28 1.92 -8.96
C ASN A 486 -17.80 2.17 -9.30
N ALA A 487 -17.15 1.28 -10.06
CA ALA A 487 -15.78 1.49 -10.53
C ALA A 487 -15.64 2.78 -11.36
N TRP A 488 -16.60 3.05 -12.26
CA TRP A 488 -16.60 4.26 -13.08
C TRP A 488 -16.78 5.52 -12.22
N LYS A 489 -17.72 5.52 -11.26
CA LYS A 489 -17.92 6.65 -10.33
C LYS A 489 -16.69 6.90 -9.48
N ASN A 490 -16.06 5.85 -8.96
CA ASN A 490 -14.84 5.95 -8.16
C ASN A 490 -13.68 6.53 -8.98
N SER A 491 -13.48 6.11 -10.24
CA SER A 491 -12.50 6.72 -11.15
C SER A 491 -12.73 8.23 -11.34
N LYS A 492 -13.99 8.68 -11.42
CA LYS A 492 -14.32 10.11 -11.51
C LYS A 492 -14.08 10.87 -10.21
N LYS A 493 -14.40 10.28 -9.06
CA LYS A 493 -14.14 10.86 -7.73
C LYS A 493 -12.65 10.95 -7.45
N PHE A 494 -11.89 9.92 -7.82
CA PHE A 494 -10.43 9.93 -7.73
C PHE A 494 -9.80 11.02 -8.61
N SER A 495 -10.22 11.11 -9.88
CA SER A 495 -9.78 12.21 -10.77
C SER A 495 -10.14 13.59 -10.21
N TYR A 496 -11.27 13.70 -9.50
CA TYR A 496 -11.68 14.94 -8.87
C TYR A 496 -10.80 15.26 -7.66
N PHE A 497 -10.58 14.30 -6.77
CA PHE A 497 -9.68 14.40 -5.62
C PHE A 497 -8.32 14.97 -6.04
N LEU A 498 -7.65 14.37 -7.03
CA LEU A 498 -6.33 14.85 -7.48
C LEU A 498 -6.35 16.29 -7.98
N LYS A 499 -7.47 16.76 -8.56
CA LYS A 499 -7.57 18.13 -9.10
C LYS A 499 -7.90 19.17 -8.03
N THR A 500 -8.54 18.78 -6.93
CA THR A 500 -9.13 19.73 -5.97
C THR A 500 -8.65 19.59 -4.53
N SER A 501 -7.96 18.50 -4.18
CA SER A 501 -7.44 18.28 -2.83
C SER A 501 -6.29 19.22 -2.44
N GLN A 502 -5.78 20.03 -3.38
CA GLN A 502 -4.64 20.95 -3.23
C GLN A 502 -3.27 20.28 -3.01
N PHE A 503 -3.24 18.95 -2.84
CA PHE A 503 -1.97 18.21 -2.71
C PHE A 503 -1.21 18.04 -4.02
N PHE A 504 -1.91 18.08 -5.15
CA PHE A 504 -1.33 17.84 -6.48
C PHE A 504 -1.48 19.08 -7.37
N ASN A 505 -0.87 20.19 -6.97
CA ASN A 505 -0.98 21.49 -7.64
C ASN A 505 -0.50 21.51 -9.10
N LEU A 506 0.35 20.55 -9.48
CA LEU A 506 0.87 20.39 -10.84
C LEU A 506 0.02 19.44 -11.71
N THR A 507 -1.13 18.97 -11.21
CA THR A 507 -2.01 18.05 -11.94
C THR A 507 -2.54 18.67 -13.23
N ALA A 508 -2.56 17.88 -14.30
CA ALA A 508 -3.12 18.28 -15.58
C ALA A 508 -4.61 18.65 -15.48
N ARG A 509 -5.01 19.74 -16.14
CA ARG A 509 -6.42 20.16 -16.22
C ARG A 509 -7.28 19.20 -17.06
N GLY A 510 -6.67 18.51 -18.03
CA GLY A 510 -7.30 17.57 -18.96
C GLY A 510 -7.40 16.13 -18.45
N THR A 511 -7.15 15.15 -19.32
CA THR A 511 -7.00 13.73 -18.93
C THR A 511 -5.77 13.60 -18.03
N ILE A 512 -5.94 12.97 -16.87
CA ILE A 512 -4.82 12.69 -15.97
C ILE A 512 -4.24 11.34 -16.37
N ASN A 513 -2.93 11.35 -16.61
CA ASN A 513 -2.12 10.16 -16.60
C ASN A 513 -1.39 10.13 -15.25
N THR A 514 -1.38 8.98 -14.58
CA THR A 514 -0.52 8.75 -13.42
C THR A 514 0.93 8.54 -13.81
#